data_AF-A0A3L7PHR0-F1
#
_entry.id   AF-A0A3L7PHR0-F1
#
_cell.length_a   1.000
_cell.length_b   1.000
_cell.length_c   1.000
_cell.angle_alpha   90.00
_cell.angle_beta   90.00
_cell.angle_gamma   90.00
#
_symmetry.space_group_name_H-M   'P 1'
#
loop_
_entity.id
_entity.type
_entity.pdbx_description
1 polymer ?
#
loop_
_entity_poly.entity_id
_entity_poly.type
_entity_poly.pdbx_seq_one_letter_code
_entity_poly.pdbx_strand_id
1 'polypeptide(L)'
;MLTILLLIVSNVFMTFAWYGHLKFKESPLAIAILVSWLIAFVEYCFQVPANRWGSAQFSPVQLKVMQEIITLVVFSIFAVLYLDTKLGWNHAVAFLLIVAAVFFVRKDTVAGDPASLQAQADSSTTMEE
;
A
#
# COMPACT_ATOMS: atom_id res chain seq x y z
N MET A 1 8.74 -14.73 1.30
CA MET A 1 7.34 -15.19 1.20
C MET A 1 6.49 -14.79 2.39
N LEU A 2 6.99 -14.91 3.63
CA LEU A 2 6.27 -14.50 4.85
C LEU A 2 5.73 -13.05 4.79
N THR A 3 6.53 -12.10 4.26
CA THR A 3 6.12 -10.69 4.05
C THR A 3 4.82 -10.56 3.27
N ILE A 4 4.67 -11.27 2.15
CA ILE A 4 3.48 -11.18 1.29
C ILE A 4 2.25 -11.69 2.05
N LEU A 5 2.39 -12.79 2.78
CA LEU A 5 1.30 -13.37 3.56
C LEU A 5 0.85 -12.41 4.68
N LEU A 6 1.80 -11.81 5.40
CA LEU A 6 1.52 -10.80 6.41
C LEU A 6 0.81 -9.56 5.81
N LEU A 7 1.27 -9.08 4.64
CA LEU A 7 0.64 -7.96 3.92
C LEU A 7 -0.78 -8.30 3.46
N ILE A 8 -1.03 -9.53 3.01
CA ILE A 8 -2.39 -9.98 2.65
C ILE A 8 -3.29 -9.96 3.88
N VAL A 9 -2.84 -10.56 4.99
CA VAL A 9 -3.61 -10.61 6.23
C VAL A 9 -3.91 -9.19 6.74
N SER A 10 -2.91 -8.30 6.76
CA SER A 10 -3.12 -6.90 7.15
C SER A 10 -4.16 -6.21 6.24
N ASN A 11 -4.04 -6.34 4.91
CA ASN A 11 -4.99 -5.71 3.99
C ASN A 11 -6.42 -6.20 4.16
N VAL A 12 -6.62 -7.47 4.52
CA VAL A 12 -7.96 -7.99 4.83
C VAL A 12 -8.54 -7.26 6.04
N PHE A 13 -7.80 -7.20 7.16
CA PHE A 13 -8.24 -6.46 8.35
C PHE A 13 -8.48 -4.97 8.05
N MET A 14 -7.59 -4.34 7.27
CA MET A 14 -7.74 -2.95 6.85
C MET A 14 -9.04 -2.72 6.09
N THR A 15 -9.35 -3.60 5.14
CA THR A 15 -10.57 -3.51 4.32
C THR A 15 -11.83 -3.65 5.18
N PHE A 16 -11.83 -4.56 6.16
CA PHE A 16 -12.93 -4.68 7.11
C PHE A 16 -13.05 -3.46 8.03
N ALA A 17 -11.94 -2.89 8.49
CA ALA A 17 -11.94 -1.69 9.32
C ALA A 17 -12.54 -0.49 8.57
N TRP A 18 -12.23 -0.33 7.28
CA TRP A 18 -12.73 0.80 6.50
C TRP A 18 -14.14 0.62 5.96
N TYR A 19 -14.49 -0.60 5.50
CA TYR A 19 -15.70 -0.81 4.71
C TYR A 19 -16.67 -1.80 5.33
N GLY A 20 -16.27 -2.58 6.34
CA GLY A 20 -17.12 -3.57 7.01
C GLY A 20 -18.37 -2.95 7.60
N HIS A 21 -18.24 -1.79 8.25
CA HIS A 21 -19.38 -1.09 8.86
C HIS A 21 -20.40 -0.57 7.83
N LEU A 22 -20.06 -0.51 6.53
CA LEU A 22 -20.99 -0.07 5.49
C LEU A 22 -22.19 -1.01 5.29
N LYS A 23 -22.11 -2.24 5.79
CA LYS A 23 -23.25 -3.17 5.82
C LYS A 23 -24.21 -2.88 6.98
N PHE A 24 -23.73 -2.15 8.00
CA PHE A 24 -24.46 -1.83 9.23
C PHE A 24 -24.59 -0.32 9.40
N LYS A 25 -25.13 0.37 8.38
CA LYS A 25 -25.23 1.85 8.38
C LYS A 25 -26.13 2.41 9.48
N GLU A 26 -27.05 1.61 10.00
CA GLU A 26 -27.93 1.95 11.12
C GLU A 26 -27.21 1.90 12.49
N SER A 27 -25.97 1.42 12.53
CA SER A 27 -25.20 1.37 13.78
C SER A 27 -24.69 2.77 14.18
N PRO A 28 -24.65 3.11 15.49
CA PRO A 28 -24.12 4.38 15.95
C PRO A 28 -22.68 4.59 15.48
N LEU A 29 -22.39 5.78 14.93
CA LEU A 29 -21.07 6.13 14.39
C LEU A 29 -19.94 5.89 15.40
N ALA A 30 -20.17 6.16 16.68
CA ALA A 30 -19.20 5.91 17.75
C ALA A 30 -18.79 4.44 17.86
N ILE A 31 -19.74 3.50 17.71
CA ILE A 31 -19.47 2.06 17.74
C ILE A 31 -18.70 1.65 16.49
N ALA A 32 -19.11 2.15 15.32
CA ALA A 32 -18.39 1.88 14.08
C ALA A 32 -16.93 2.33 14.14
N ILE A 33 -16.66 3.54 14.66
CA ILE A 33 -15.30 4.06 14.84
C ILE A 33 -14.50 3.18 15.81
N LEU A 34 -15.07 2.84 16.97
CA LEU A 34 -14.37 2.05 17.99
C LEU A 34 -14.03 0.65 17.50
N VAL A 35 -14.98 -0.03 16.84
CA VAL A 35 -14.74 -1.36 16.26
C VAL A 35 -13.70 -1.28 15.14
N SER A 36 -13.80 -0.30 14.25
CA SER A 36 -12.82 -0.10 13.16
C SER A 36 -11.42 0.15 13.72
N TRP A 37 -11.31 0.90 14.82
CA TRP A 37 -10.05 1.13 15.51
C TRP A 37 -9.46 -0.15 16.11
N LEU A 38 -10.27 -1.00 16.75
CA LEU A 38 -9.82 -2.29 17.27
C LEU A 38 -9.34 -3.23 16.15
N ILE A 39 -10.03 -3.24 15.02
CA ILE A 39 -9.61 -4.03 13.85
C ILE A 39 -8.30 -3.48 13.28
N ALA A 40 -8.17 -2.16 13.14
CA ALA A 40 -6.94 -1.53 12.67
C ALA A 40 -5.76 -1.85 13.60
N PHE A 41 -5.95 -1.88 14.92
CA PHE A 41 -4.91 -2.29 15.85
C PHE A 41 -4.35 -3.70 15.53
N VAL A 42 -5.24 -4.67 15.25
CA VAL A 42 -4.83 -6.02 14.87
C VAL A 42 -4.12 -6.02 13.51
N GLU A 43 -4.57 -5.21 12.56
CA GLU A 43 -3.89 -5.01 11.27
C GLU A 43 -2.42 -4.56 11.45
N TYR A 44 -2.19 -3.57 12.32
CA TYR A 44 -0.86 -3.03 12.59
C TYR A 44 0.11 -4.09 13.16
N CYS A 45 -0.41 -5.05 13.94
CA CYS A 45 0.38 -6.16 14.46
C CYS A 45 0.96 -7.06 13.35
N PHE A 46 0.37 -7.09 12.16
CA PHE A 46 0.90 -7.80 10.99
C PHE A 46 1.68 -6.88 10.05
N GLN A 47 1.20 -5.66 9.86
CA GLN A 47 1.79 -4.69 8.94
C GLN A 47 3.19 -4.25 9.35
N VAL A 48 3.40 -3.99 10.65
CA VAL A 48 4.71 -3.54 11.15
C VAL A 48 5.79 -4.63 11.00
N PRO A 49 5.57 -5.90 11.41
CA PRO A 49 6.50 -6.98 11.12
C PRO A 49 6.71 -7.24 9.63
N ALA A 50 5.64 -7.17 8.82
CA ALA A 50 5.73 -7.35 7.37
C ALA A 50 6.73 -6.38 6.75
N ASN A 51 6.59 -5.09 7.06
CA ASN A 51 7.44 -4.05 6.51
C ASN A 51 8.85 -4.10 7.10
N ARG A 52 8.99 -4.39 8.40
CA ARG A 52 10.29 -4.43 9.07
C ARG A 52 11.14 -5.64 8.69
N TRP A 53 10.54 -6.80 8.45
CA TRP A 53 11.26 -7.96 7.92
C TRP A 53 11.39 -7.91 6.39
N GLY A 54 10.40 -7.33 5.71
CA GLY A 54 10.41 -7.11 4.28
C GLY A 54 11.49 -6.12 3.83
N SER A 55 11.80 -5.10 4.64
CA SER A 55 12.82 -4.10 4.31
C SER A 55 14.24 -4.65 4.24
N ALA A 56 14.49 -5.85 4.78
CA ALA A 56 15.75 -6.55 4.64
C ALA A 56 15.97 -7.10 3.21
N GLN A 57 14.89 -7.27 2.42
CA GLN A 57 14.94 -7.86 1.08
C GLN A 57 14.39 -6.92 -0.01
N PHE A 58 13.49 -6.02 0.34
CA PHE A 58 12.80 -5.12 -0.58
C PHE A 58 12.99 -3.67 -0.16
N SER A 59 13.07 -2.76 -1.13
CA SER A 59 13.04 -1.33 -0.83
C SER A 59 11.68 -0.91 -0.26
N PRO A 60 11.60 0.18 0.52
CA PRO A 60 10.32 0.72 1.01
C PRO A 60 9.31 0.98 -0.12
N VAL A 61 9.79 1.45 -1.27
CA VAL A 61 8.95 1.70 -2.46
C VAL A 61 8.35 0.39 -2.99
N GLN A 62 9.14 -0.68 -3.09
CA GLN A 62 8.64 -1.99 -3.50
C GLN A 62 7.63 -2.57 -2.51
N LEU A 63 7.86 -2.42 -1.20
CA LEU A 63 6.91 -2.86 -0.18
C LEU A 63 5.57 -2.14 -0.32
N LYS A 64 5.60 -0.82 -0.55
CA LYS A 64 4.39 -0.02 -0.77
C LYS A 64 3.65 -0.45 -2.03
N VAL A 65 4.37 -0.59 -3.13
CA VAL A 65 3.82 -1.09 -4.40
C VAL A 65 3.15 -2.46 -4.23
N MET A 66 3.79 -3.41 -3.55
CA MET A 66 3.19 -4.72 -3.27
C MET A 66 1.93 -4.58 -2.42
N GLN A 67 1.95 -3.71 -1.42
CA GLN A 67 0.78 -3.45 -0.57
C GLN A 67 -0.38 -2.83 -1.36
N GLU A 68 -0.12 -1.95 -2.33
CA GLU A 68 -1.15 -1.39 -3.21
C GLU A 68 -1.75 -2.44 -4.15
N ILE A 69 -0.93 -3.32 -4.73
CA ILE A 69 -1.47 -4.43 -5.54
C ILE A 69 -2.37 -5.32 -4.68
N ILE A 70 -1.90 -5.70 -3.49
CA ILE A 70 -2.65 -6.54 -2.56
C ILE A 70 -3.95 -5.84 -2.12
N THR A 71 -3.92 -4.55 -1.80
CA THR A 71 -5.12 -3.83 -1.34
C THR A 71 -6.19 -3.82 -2.41
N LEU A 72 -5.84 -3.59 -3.68
CA LEU A 72 -6.80 -3.57 -4.78
C LEU A 72 -7.42 -4.95 -5.02
N VAL A 73 -6.62 -6.02 -4.95
CA VAL A 73 -7.12 -7.39 -5.11
C VAL A 73 -8.05 -7.76 -3.95
N VAL A 74 -7.62 -7.51 -2.71
CA VAL A 74 -8.42 -7.79 -1.50
C VAL A 74 -9.72 -6.98 -1.51
N PHE A 75 -9.64 -5.68 -1.83
CA PHE A 75 -10.79 -4.80 -1.93
C PHE A 75 -11.76 -5.25 -3.03
N SER A 76 -11.26 -5.69 -4.19
CA SER A 76 -12.10 -6.20 -5.28
C SER A 76 -12.92 -7.41 -4.85
N ILE A 77 -12.26 -8.38 -4.18
CA ILE A 77 -12.92 -9.58 -3.65
C ILE A 77 -13.93 -9.18 -2.57
N PHE A 78 -13.55 -8.27 -1.67
CA PHE A 78 -14.44 -7.76 -0.62
C PHE A 78 -15.67 -7.05 -1.19
N ALA A 79 -15.51 -6.20 -2.21
CA ALA A 79 -16.62 -5.47 -2.82
C ALA A 79 -17.68 -6.42 -3.42
N VAL A 80 -17.24 -7.49 -4.07
CA VAL A 80 -18.14 -8.50 -4.64
C VAL A 80 -18.78 -9.36 -3.54
N LEU A 81 -17.99 -9.90 -2.62
CA LEU A 81 -18.48 -10.90 -1.67
C LEU A 81 -19.19 -10.30 -0.45
N TYR A 82 -18.73 -9.13 0.03
CA TYR A 82 -19.25 -8.53 1.27
C TYR A 82 -20.29 -7.43 1.00
N LEU A 83 -20.00 -6.55 0.04
CA LEU A 83 -20.85 -5.42 -0.34
C LEU A 83 -21.83 -5.73 -1.47
N ASP A 84 -21.80 -6.95 -2.04
CA ASP A 84 -22.64 -7.39 -3.16
C ASP A 84 -22.61 -6.44 -4.37
N THR A 85 -21.46 -5.80 -4.58
CA THR A 85 -21.26 -4.81 -5.64
C THR A 85 -20.83 -5.50 -6.92
N LYS A 86 -21.55 -5.26 -8.02
CA LYS A 86 -21.16 -5.76 -9.35
C LYS A 86 -19.98 -4.96 -9.89
N LEU A 87 -18.81 -5.59 -9.94
CA LEU A 87 -17.63 -5.01 -10.60
C LEU A 87 -17.86 -5.00 -12.12
N GLY A 88 -18.21 -3.84 -12.67
CA GLY A 88 -18.29 -3.63 -14.12
C GLY A 88 -16.91 -3.65 -14.79
N TRP A 89 -16.86 -3.86 -16.10
CA TRP A 89 -15.63 -3.94 -16.90
C TRP A 89 -14.69 -2.74 -16.71
N ASN A 90 -15.26 -1.55 -16.49
CA ASN A 90 -14.51 -0.32 -16.22
C ASN A 90 -13.64 -0.41 -14.95
N HIS A 91 -14.08 -1.17 -13.93
CA HIS A 91 -13.31 -1.38 -12.70
C HIS A 91 -12.09 -2.26 -12.97
N ALA A 92 -12.26 -3.31 -13.79
CA ALA A 92 -11.14 -4.16 -14.19
C ALA A 92 -10.08 -3.35 -14.97
N VAL A 93 -10.51 -2.48 -15.88
CA VAL A 93 -9.61 -1.57 -16.61
C VAL A 93 -8.92 -0.60 -15.64
N ALA A 94 -9.65 0.00 -14.69
CA ALA A 94 -9.06 0.88 -13.68
C ALA A 94 -8.01 0.14 -12.81
N PHE A 95 -8.30 -1.08 -12.35
CA PHE A 95 -7.33 -1.90 -11.62
C PHE A 95 -6.12 -2.23 -12.47
N LEU A 96 -6.32 -2.57 -13.74
CA LEU A 96 -5.23 -2.90 -14.65
C LEU A 96 -4.34 -1.67 -14.91
N LEU A 97 -4.91 -0.47 -14.98
CA LEU A 97 -4.15 0.78 -15.06
C LEU A 97 -3.36 1.08 -13.77
N ILE A 98 -3.90 0.78 -12.58
CA ILE A 98 -3.16 0.95 -11.33
C ILE A 98 -2.01 -0.08 -11.23
N VAL A 99 -2.25 -1.33 -11.65
CA VAL A 99 -1.19 -2.33 -11.77
C VAL A 99 -0.17 -1.90 -12.84
N ALA A 100 -0.60 -1.29 -13.94
CA ALA A 100 0.30 -0.76 -14.96
C ALA A 100 1.17 0.37 -14.42
N ALA A 101 0.64 1.23 -13.53
CA ALA A 101 1.39 2.29 -12.87
C ALA A 101 2.61 1.77 -12.10
N VAL A 102 2.56 0.54 -11.57
CA VAL A 102 3.68 -0.11 -10.89
C VAL A 102 4.90 -0.26 -11.79
N PHE A 103 4.73 -0.55 -13.08
CA PHE A 103 5.84 -0.71 -14.01
C PHE A 103 6.57 0.62 -14.29
N PHE A 104 5.93 1.76 -14.01
CA PHE A 104 6.53 3.08 -14.11
C PHE A 104 7.23 3.52 -12.83
N VAL A 105 6.98 2.86 -11.70
CA VAL A 105 7.73 3.07 -10.45
C VAL A 105 9.14 2.53 -10.66
N ARG A 106 10.02 3.38 -11.16
CA ARG A 106 11.44 3.10 -11.33
C ARG A 106 12.10 3.13 -9.95
N LYS A 107 13.25 2.46 -9.83
CA LYS A 107 14.13 2.65 -8.66
C LYS A 107 14.52 4.12 -8.66
N ASP A 108 13.87 4.93 -7.83
CA ASP A 108 14.43 6.24 -7.51
C ASP A 108 15.75 5.93 -6.82
N THR A 109 16.84 6.13 -7.56
CA THR A 109 18.18 6.15 -6.98
C THR A 109 18.07 7.13 -5.81
N VAL A 110 18.23 6.60 -4.60
CA VAL A 110 18.23 7.38 -3.36
C VAL A 110 19.10 8.60 -3.62
N ALA A 111 18.52 9.80 -3.48
CA ALA A 111 19.24 11.05 -3.57
C ALA A 111 20.47 10.95 -2.65
N GLY A 112 21.65 10.85 -3.27
CA GLY A 112 22.83 10.22 -2.68
C GLY A 112 23.59 9.29 -3.63
N ASP A 113 23.32 9.32 -4.94
CA ASP A 113 24.25 8.75 -5.91
C ASP A 113 25.57 9.53 -5.82
N PRO A 114 26.71 8.92 -5.46
CA PRO A 114 27.99 9.62 -5.40
C PRO A 114 28.32 10.35 -6.72
N ALA A 115 27.79 9.88 -7.85
CA ALA A 115 27.91 10.57 -9.14
C ALA A 115 27.24 11.96 -9.17
N SER A 116 26.09 12.12 -8.51
CA SER A 116 25.38 13.41 -8.40
C SER A 116 26.07 14.39 -7.44
N LEU A 117 26.71 13.86 -6.40
CA LEU A 117 27.50 14.65 -5.45
C LEU A 117 28.81 15.14 -6.09
N GLN A 118 29.45 14.29 -6.91
CA GLN A 118 30.63 14.65 -7.69
C GLN A 118 30.31 15.74 -8.71
N ALA A 119 29.19 15.59 -9.46
CA ALA A 119 28.78 16.58 -10.46
C ALA A 119 28.44 17.95 -9.84
N GLN A 120 27.87 17.98 -8.64
CA GLN A 120 27.65 19.23 -7.91
C GLN A 120 28.96 19.85 -7.40
N ALA A 121 29.87 19.04 -6.86
CA ALA A 121 31.19 19.49 -6.41
C ALA A 121 32.01 20.07 -7.58
N ASP A 122 32.06 19.38 -8.72
CA ASP A 122 32.80 19.83 -9.90
C ASP A 122 32.23 21.15 -10.47
N SER A 123 30.91 21.35 -10.42
CA SER A 123 30.28 22.61 -10.87
C SER A 123 30.54 23.80 -9.95
N SER A 124 30.76 23.55 -8.65
CA SER A 124 31.08 24.61 -7.68
C SER A 124 32.52 25.11 -7.79
N THR A 125 33.46 24.25 -8.21
CA THR A 125 34.87 24.61 -8.39
C THR A 125 35.13 25.38 -9.70
N THR A 126 34.31 25.19 -10.73
CA THR A 126 34.47 25.90 -12.02
C THR A 126 33.90 27.33 -12.03
N MET A 127 33.18 27.75 -10.99
CA MET A 127 32.61 29.10 -10.87
C MET A 127 33.49 30.04 -10.01
N GLU A 128 34.59 29.52 -9.45
CA GLU A 128 35.55 30.28 -8.62
C GLU A 128 36.90 30.57 -9.31
N GLU A 129 37.09 30.14 -10.58
CA GLU A 129 38.21 30.56 -11.46
C GLU A 129 37.77 31.58 -12.51
#